data_AF-A0A3D2Q4W4-F1
#
_entry.id   AF-A0A3D2Q4W4-F1
#
_cell.length_a   1.000
_cell.length_b   1.000
_cell.length_c   1.000
_cell.angle_alpha   90.00
_cell.angle_beta   90.00
_cell.angle_gamma   90.00
#
_symmetry.space_group_name_H-M   'P 1'
#
loop_
_entity.id
_entity.type
_entity.pdbx_description
1 polymer ?
#
loop_
_entity_poly.entity_id
_entity_poly.type
_entity_poly.pdbx_seq_one_letter_code
_entity_poly.pdbx_strand_id
1 'polypeptide(L)' 'LQKLNKRERKIMELRYGLNNNTEKTQKEVADLLGISQSYISRLEKRIIFRLRREMLRME' A
#
# COMPACT_ATOMS: atom_id res chain seq x y z
N LEU A 1 5.52 -8.08 3.22
CA LEU A 1 5.04 -7.74 1.86
C LEU A 1 4.78 -8.95 0.96
N GLN A 2 5.37 -10.13 1.21
CA GLN A 2 5.22 -11.27 0.30
C GLN A 2 3.79 -11.78 0.12
N LYS A 3 2.93 -11.61 1.14
CA LYS A 3 1.51 -11.98 1.11
C LYS A 3 0.59 -10.95 0.46
N LEU A 4 1.08 -9.77 0.09
CA LEU A 4 0.31 -8.82 -0.69
C LEU A 4 0.30 -9.25 -2.14
N ASN A 5 -0.86 -9.12 -2.80
CA ASN A 5 -0.90 -9.31 -4.24
C ASN A 5 -0.06 -8.24 -4.95
N LYS A 6 0.26 -8.45 -6.23
CA LYS A 6 1.13 -7.55 -7.00
C LYS A 6 0.68 -6.09 -6.95
N ARG A 7 -0.63 -5.82 -7.02
CA ARG A 7 -1.19 -4.47 -7.00
C ARG A 7 -1.08 -3.82 -5.62
N GLU A 8 -1.47 -4.54 -4.57
CA GLU A 8 -1.34 -4.08 -3.18
C GLU A 8 0.12 -3.79 -2.84
N ARG A 9 1.04 -4.66 -3.26
CA ARG A 9 2.47 -4.43 -3.07
C ARG A 9 2.96 -3.19 -3.81
N LYS A 10 2.62 -3.03 -5.09
CA LYS A 10 3.04 -1.87 -5.88
C LYS A 10 2.55 -0.56 -5.27
N ILE A 11 1.32 -0.54 -4.75
CA ILE A 11 0.77 0.63 -4.05
C ILE A 11 1.59 0.94 -2.79
N MET A 12 1.91 -0.06 -1.98
CA MET A 12 2.74 0.15 -0.78
C MET A 12 4.17 0.59 -1.12
N GLU A 13 4.77 0.04 -2.18
CA GLU A 13 6.10 0.45 -2.65
C GLU A 13 6.13 1.92 -3.06
N LEU A 14 5.13 2.37 -3.82
CA LEU A 14 5.02 3.77 -4.23
C LEU A 14 4.68 4.71 -3.07
N ARG A 15 3.78 4.29 -2.16
CA ARG A 15 3.29 5.13 -1.05
C ARG A 15 4.29 5.33 0.07
N TYR A 16 5.24 4.42 0.24
CA TYR A 16 6.19 4.44 1.35
C TYR A 16 7.65 4.38 0.87
N GLY A 17 7.89 4.61 -0.43
CA GLY A 17 9.23 4.64 -1.00
C GLY A 17 10.02 3.32 -0.85
N LEU A 18 9.33 2.18 -0.87
CA LEU A 18 9.98 0.88 -0.70
C LEU A 18 10.63 0.44 -2.01
N ASN A 19 11.63 -0.45 -1.92
CA ASN A 19 12.37 -0.96 -3.08
C ASN A 19 13.00 0.17 -3.92
N ASN A 20 13.62 1.16 -3.26
CA ASN A 20 14.26 2.32 -3.88
C ASN A 20 13.31 3.20 -4.72
N ASN A 21 12.00 3.11 -4.51
CA ASN A 21 11.07 4.06 -5.10
C ASN A 21 11.06 5.37 -4.29
N THR A 22 10.76 6.49 -4.96
CA THR A 22 10.42 7.73 -4.28
C THR A 22 9.00 7.62 -3.71
N GLU A 23 8.81 8.07 -2.47
CA GLU A 23 7.49 8.19 -1.87
C GLU A 23 6.58 9.09 -2.73
N LYS A 24 5.31 8.67 -2.86
CA LYS A 24 4.25 9.40 -3.54
C LYS A 24 3.04 9.51 -2.64
N THR A 25 2.30 10.60 -2.69
CA THR A 25 1.01 10.78 -2.02
C THR A 25 -0.05 9.83 -2.57
N GLN A 26 -1.17 9.66 -1.84
CA GLN A 26 -2.31 8.86 -2.32
C GLN A 26 -2.87 9.37 -3.65
N LYS A 27 -2.87 10.69 -3.86
CA LYS A 27 -3.31 11.32 -5.10
C LYS A 27 -2.38 10.96 -6.26
N GLU A 28 -1.07 11.12 -6.08
CA GLU A 28 -0.11 10.80 -7.14
C GLU A 28 -0.10 9.31 -7.52
N VAL A 29 -0.29 8.42 -6.54
CA VAL A 29 -0.42 6.98 -6.83
C VAL A 29 -1.74 6.67 -7.54
N ALA A 30 -2.82 7.35 -7.15
CA ALA A 30 -4.12 7.23 -7.81
C ALA A 30 -4.07 7.68 -9.28
N ASP A 31 -3.47 8.84 -9.53
CA ASP A 31 -3.26 9.39 -10.86
C ASP A 31 -2.39 8.44 -11.72
N LEU A 32 -1.30 7.91 -11.16
CA LEU A 32 -0.42 6.97 -11.85
C LEU A 32 -1.11 5.64 -12.21
N LEU A 33 -2.01 5.16 -11.35
CA LEU A 33 -2.68 3.87 -11.51
C LEU A 33 -4.07 3.95 -12.16
N GLY A 34 -4.50 5.15 -12.56
CA GLY A 34 -5.81 5.38 -13.20
C GLY A 34 -7.00 4.99 -12.33
N ILE A 35 -6.93 5.24 -11.02
CA ILE A 35 -7.97 4.91 -10.05
C ILE A 35 -8.22 6.09 -9.10
N SER A 36 -9.29 6.05 -8.32
CA SER A 36 -9.57 7.13 -7.36
C SER A 36 -8.62 7.11 -6.16
N GLN A 37 -8.25 8.29 -5.66
CA GLN A 37 -7.52 8.45 -4.40
C GLN A 37 -8.28 7.80 -3.22
N SER A 38 -9.61 7.84 -3.22
CA SER A 38 -10.44 7.15 -2.23
C SER A 38 -10.29 5.62 -2.27
N TYR A 39 -10.04 5.03 -3.44
CA TYR A 39 -9.76 3.60 -3.55
C TYR A 39 -8.39 3.25 -2.95
N ILE A 40 -7.37 4.07 -3.21
CA ILE A 40 -6.04 3.93 -2.57
C ILE A 40 -6.15 4.00 -1.05
N SER A 41 -6.84 5.03 -0.52
CA SER A 41 -7.03 5.21 0.93
C SER A 41 -7.68 3.99 1.60
N ARG A 42 -8.75 3.45 0.99
CA ARG A 42 -9.41 2.22 1.48
C ARG A 42 -8.46 1.01 1.45
N LEU A 43 -7.69 0.86 0.38
CA LEU A 43 -6.76 -0.26 0.22
C LEU A 43 -5.63 -0.19 1.26
N GLU A 44 -5.02 0.98 1.47
CA GLU A 44 -3.99 1.22 2.49
C GLU A 44 -4.49 0.83 3.88
N LYS A 45 -5.67 1.33 4.27
CA LYS A 45 -6.27 1.01 5.56
C LYS A 45 -6.42 -0.50 5.77
N ARG A 46 -6.89 -1.22 4.74
CA ARG A 46 -7.04 -2.68 4.76
C ARG A 46 -5.69 -3.41 4.86
N ILE A 47 -4.69 -2.98 4.10
CA ILE A 47 -3.35 -3.57 4.09
C ILE A 47 -2.68 -3.38 5.46
N ILE A 48 -2.66 -2.14 5.98
CA ILE A 48 -2.06 -1.81 7.28
C ILE A 48 -2.73 -2.62 8.39
N PHE A 49 -4.06 -2.71 8.39
CA PHE A 49 -4.78 -3.51 9.37
C PHE A 49 -4.37 -4.99 9.33
N ARG A 50 -4.25 -5.58 8.13
CA ARG A 50 -3.80 -6.97 7.98
C ARG A 50 -2.37 -7.16 8.49
N LEU A 51 -1.45 -6.27 8.12
CA LEU A 51 -0.05 -6.34 8.55
C LEU A 51 0.08 -6.22 10.07
N ARG A 52 -0.65 -5.29 10.71
CA ARG A 52 -0.67 -5.15 12.17
C ARG A 52 -1.15 -6.43 12.86
N ARG A 53 -2.21 -7.06 12.36
CA ARG A 53 -2.72 -8.34 12.92
C ARG A 53 -1.71 -9.48 12.78
N GLU A 54 -0.92 -9.49 11.70
CA GLU A 54 0.12 -10.50 11.53
C GLU A 54 1.27 -10.27 12.51
N MET A 55 1.69 -9.01 12.73
CA MET A 55 2.72 -8.69 13.72
C MET A 55 2.33 -9.13 15.13
N LEU A 56 1.09 -8.85 15.54
CA LEU A 56 0.55 -9.26 16.85
C LEU A 56 0.36 -10.78 17.02
N ARG A 57 0.40 -11.57 15.94
CA ARG A 57 0.33 -13.04 15.99
C ARG A 57 1.72 -13.69 16.07
N MET A 58 2.78 -12.92 15.84
CA MET A 58 4.17 -13.38 15.93
C MET A 58 4.78 -13.07 17.31
N GLU A 59 4.04 -12.38 18.17
CA GLU A 59 4.28 -12.23 19.61
C GLU A 59 3.48 -13.28 20.39
#